data_AF-A0A1H1G3Y7-F1
#
_entry.id   AF-A0A1H1G3Y7-F1
#
_cell.length_a   1.000
_cell.length_b   1.000
_cell.length_c   1.000
_cell.angle_alpha   90.00
_cell.angle_beta   90.00
_cell.angle_gamma   90.00
#
_symmetry.space_group_name_H-M   'P 1'
#
loop_
_entity.id
_entity.type
_entity.pdbx_description
1 polymer ?
#
loop_
_entity_poly.entity_id
_entity_poly.type
_entity_poly.pdbx_seq_one_letter_code
_entity_poly.pdbx_strand_id
1 'polypeptide(L)'
;MHSVEARRKLVERLEREAEEAPARYRFKLSLLAALGYAVLAGALALTLGLLAFIVLYMLIVRPPADPYIAIPIIVLGMAGTVVLRAVWIKFVPPEGHHLQPGEAPELRAEVERVRNAVGARPLHGIVINAEFNAAAAYVPDGLALWRHKHYLILGLPLLQALDRRELAAVIAHEFGHFHGRHERFTSWIYRLRSSWHRLMEGMAHGGMGGGGQLLWLFFRWYAPYFDAYSYVLARRHEYAADAVGAQVAGADAMASALVRTELASDWLHGEFWPEVERSARMQSYPPMEVQERLAERLERNLPQHARIPARLLSRESGPDDTHPTLEKRLTALGIDNSLPLERIATESAATLLGDRLVPLRERFSREWQTAAKPEWQALYRQSEIERNRLAELEAHPTHTPAEAMELACLSEDHRLGVDALPLYLSALERAPSDARGQYRLGALLLKREREAEGIERLQRAMELDASLIPPALRCLDDYTRGLPAESAVVATVEALRARYLPQAHAPESRNASVGDEDLLPHALEAAQLRDLARTLRGYDKVRGAWIARKRLQGTEVMPHYLIVLDWAGSIASERAALPRIAGQLALSGTCTVLTFSSEAALARRIRQAMGEPAYRRP
;
A
#
# COMPACT_ATOMS: atom_id res chain seq x y z
N MET A 1 -4.38 22.65 2.33
CA MET A 1 -5.52 22.11 3.10
C MET A 1 -4.94 21.12 4.09
N HIS A 2 -4.98 21.41 5.40
CA HIS A 2 -4.21 20.62 6.38
C HIS A 2 -5.01 19.66 7.27
N SER A 3 -6.35 19.74 7.35
CA SER A 3 -7.15 18.76 8.10
C SER A 3 -7.90 17.77 7.20
N VAL A 4 -7.92 16.49 7.60
CA VAL A 4 -8.74 15.42 6.97
C VAL A 4 -10.20 15.83 6.90
N GLU A 5 -10.70 16.48 7.94
CA GLU A 5 -12.07 16.98 8.04
C GLU A 5 -12.41 18.04 6.99
N ALA A 6 -11.47 18.95 6.67
CA ALA A 6 -11.69 19.92 5.60
C ALA A 6 -11.75 19.28 4.21
N ARG A 7 -11.00 18.19 3.99
CA ARG A 7 -11.07 17.40 2.76
C ARG A 7 -12.39 16.64 2.66
N ARG A 8 -12.84 16.02 3.75
CA ARG A 8 -14.15 15.34 3.81
C ARG A 8 -15.30 16.28 3.46
N LYS A 9 -15.37 17.46 4.10
CA LYS A 9 -16.36 18.50 3.78
C LYS A 9 -16.30 19.00 2.34
N LEU A 10 -15.09 19.09 1.77
CA LEU A 10 -14.92 19.42 0.36
C LEU A 10 -15.54 18.34 -0.52
N VAL A 11 -15.20 17.07 -0.30
CA VAL A 11 -15.72 15.93 -1.08
C VAL A 11 -17.24 15.87 -0.99
N GLU A 12 -17.83 15.97 0.21
CA GLU A 12 -19.29 15.99 0.39
C GLU A 12 -19.98 17.11 -0.39
N ARG A 13 -19.40 18.31 -0.38
CA ARG A 13 -19.93 19.45 -1.16
C ARG A 13 -19.84 19.19 -2.67
N LEU A 14 -18.75 18.57 -3.12
CA LEU A 14 -18.54 18.23 -4.53
C LEU A 14 -19.47 17.11 -4.99
N GLU A 15 -19.76 16.12 -4.13
CA GLU A 15 -20.76 15.08 -4.39
C GLU A 15 -22.14 15.71 -4.62
N ARG A 16 -22.58 16.61 -3.72
CA ARG A 16 -23.85 17.36 -3.90
C ARG A 16 -23.86 18.21 -5.16
N GLU A 17 -22.79 18.96 -5.44
CA GLU A 17 -22.72 19.78 -6.66
C GLU A 17 -22.78 18.90 -7.93
N ALA A 18 -22.13 17.74 -7.91
CA ALA A 18 -22.19 16.82 -9.03
C ALA A 18 -23.63 16.35 -9.25
N GLU A 19 -24.37 16.00 -8.19
CA GLU A 19 -25.77 15.56 -8.25
C GLU A 19 -26.71 16.66 -8.78
N GLU A 20 -26.64 17.85 -8.20
CA GLU A 20 -27.54 18.98 -8.53
C GLU A 20 -27.25 19.56 -9.92
N ALA A 21 -25.97 19.66 -10.31
CA ALA A 21 -25.55 20.37 -11.52
C ALA A 21 -24.39 19.66 -12.25
N PRO A 22 -24.61 18.46 -12.83
CA PRO A 22 -23.55 17.64 -13.41
C PRO A 22 -22.80 18.32 -14.57
N ALA A 23 -23.46 19.15 -15.37
CA ALA A 23 -22.83 19.90 -16.45
C ALA A 23 -21.86 20.97 -15.92
N ARG A 24 -22.28 21.72 -14.87
CA ARG A 24 -21.45 22.73 -14.21
C ARG A 24 -20.24 22.10 -13.54
N TYR A 25 -20.44 20.98 -12.87
CA TYR A 25 -19.38 20.19 -12.25
C TYR A 25 -18.30 19.79 -13.28
N ARG A 26 -18.72 19.20 -14.40
CA ARG A 26 -17.82 18.80 -15.49
C ARG A 26 -17.10 19.98 -16.13
N PHE A 27 -17.76 21.12 -16.27
CA PHE A 27 -17.13 22.34 -16.77
C PHE A 27 -16.02 22.83 -15.82
N LYS A 28 -16.29 22.88 -14.51
CA LYS A 28 -15.27 23.24 -13.50
C LYS A 28 -14.08 22.29 -13.52
N LEU A 29 -14.32 20.98 -13.58
CA LEU A 29 -13.26 19.98 -13.65
C LEU A 29 -12.44 20.11 -14.95
N SER A 30 -13.10 20.39 -16.09
CA SER A 30 -12.41 20.67 -17.36
C SER A 30 -11.50 21.89 -17.26
N LEU A 31 -11.98 22.98 -16.64
CA LEU A 31 -11.20 24.20 -16.44
C LEU A 31 -9.99 23.94 -15.52
N LEU A 32 -10.20 23.14 -14.46
CA LEU A 32 -9.12 22.77 -13.55
C LEU A 32 -8.07 21.90 -14.26
N ALA A 33 -8.50 20.91 -15.04
CA ALA A 33 -7.62 20.12 -15.89
C ALA A 33 -6.83 20.99 -16.88
N ALA A 34 -7.49 21.95 -17.54
CA ALA A 34 -6.87 22.90 -18.45
C ALA A 34 -5.84 23.79 -17.75
N LEU A 35 -6.10 24.21 -16.51
CA LEU A 35 -5.13 24.96 -15.69
C LEU A 35 -3.85 24.15 -15.45
N GLY A 36 -3.97 22.87 -15.09
CA GLY A 36 -2.81 21.99 -14.92
C GLY A 36 -1.96 21.86 -16.19
N TYR A 37 -2.62 21.71 -17.35
CA TYR A 37 -1.92 21.72 -18.65
C TYR A 37 -1.29 23.07 -18.98
N ALA A 38 -1.98 24.18 -18.71
CA ALA A 38 -1.47 25.53 -18.99
C ALA A 38 -0.21 25.83 -18.19
N VAL A 39 -0.15 25.42 -16.92
CA VAL A 39 1.05 25.58 -16.07
C VAL A 39 2.22 24.76 -16.62
N LEU A 40 1.98 23.50 -17.01
CA LEU A 40 3.02 22.67 -17.62
C LEU A 40 3.51 23.20 -18.97
N ALA A 41 2.57 23.56 -19.85
CA ALA A 41 2.89 24.12 -21.16
C ALA A 41 3.65 25.44 -21.02
N GLY A 42 3.25 26.31 -20.09
CA GLY A 42 3.96 27.54 -19.76
C GLY A 42 5.37 27.29 -19.22
N ALA A 43 5.54 26.31 -18.32
CA ALA A 43 6.85 25.94 -17.80
C ALA A 43 7.78 25.39 -18.89
N LEU A 44 7.25 24.56 -19.80
CA LEU A 44 7.97 24.03 -20.95
C LEU A 44 8.32 25.13 -21.95
N ALA A 45 7.38 26.01 -22.28
CA ALA A 45 7.61 27.15 -23.18
C ALA A 45 8.67 28.10 -22.61
N LEU A 46 8.67 28.33 -21.29
CA LEU A 46 9.67 29.14 -20.61
C LEU A 46 11.07 28.49 -20.67
N THR A 47 11.19 27.19 -20.42
CA THR A 47 12.47 26.49 -20.52
C THR A 47 12.98 26.46 -21.94
N LEU A 48 12.16 26.07 -22.93
CA LEU A 48 12.57 26.04 -24.33
C LEU A 48 12.85 27.45 -24.88
N GLY A 49 12.07 28.45 -24.50
CA GLY A 49 12.26 29.85 -24.88
C GLY A 49 13.57 30.41 -24.33
N LEU A 50 13.88 30.15 -23.06
CA LEU A 50 15.15 30.57 -22.45
C LEU A 50 16.34 29.85 -23.10
N LEU A 51 16.21 28.56 -23.43
CA LEU A 51 17.23 27.81 -24.16
C LEU A 51 17.48 28.41 -25.55
N ALA A 52 16.41 28.67 -26.31
CA ALA A 52 16.49 29.28 -27.64
C ALA A 52 17.09 30.68 -27.58
N PHE A 53 16.72 31.48 -26.58
CA PHE A 53 17.30 32.81 -26.33
C PHE A 53 18.80 32.74 -26.07
N ILE A 54 19.26 31.82 -25.20
CA ILE A 54 20.69 31.63 -24.91
C ILE A 54 21.43 31.22 -26.18
N VAL A 55 20.91 30.27 -26.95
CA VAL A 55 21.54 29.82 -28.21
C VAL A 55 21.61 30.96 -29.22
N LEU A 56 20.52 31.72 -29.40
CA LEU A 56 20.48 32.86 -30.33
C LEU A 56 21.44 33.97 -29.91
N TYR A 57 21.48 34.31 -28.62
CA TYR A 57 22.43 35.27 -28.07
C TYR A 57 23.88 34.85 -28.35
N MET A 58 24.21 33.56 -28.18
CA MET A 58 25.54 33.03 -28.48
C MET A 58 25.91 33.16 -29.97
N LEU A 59 24.95 32.92 -30.87
CA LEU A 59 25.16 33.04 -32.31
C LEU A 59 25.39 34.50 -32.76
N ILE A 60 24.70 35.46 -32.10
CA ILE A 60 24.75 36.89 -32.44
C ILE A 60 25.97 37.57 -31.80
N VAL A 61 26.13 37.44 -30.49
CA VAL A 61 27.13 38.21 -29.71
C VAL A 61 28.52 37.56 -29.77
N ARG A 62 28.59 36.25 -30.06
CA ARG A 62 29.84 35.46 -30.13
C ARG A 62 30.80 35.76 -28.97
N PRO A 63 30.34 35.66 -27.71
CA PRO A 63 31.22 35.86 -26.56
C PRO A 63 32.38 34.84 -26.61
N PRO A 64 33.52 35.15 -25.96
CA PRO A 64 34.61 34.18 -25.82
C PRO A 64 34.07 32.89 -25.22
N ALA A 65 34.57 31.75 -25.73
CA ALA A 65 34.09 30.41 -25.38
C ALA A 65 34.48 30.05 -23.94
N ASP A 66 33.76 30.62 -22.98
CA ASP A 66 33.89 30.35 -21.57
C ASP A 66 33.11 29.05 -21.23
N PRO A 67 33.75 28.03 -20.64
CA PRO A 67 33.07 26.80 -20.23
C PRO A 67 31.89 27.02 -19.27
N TYR A 68 31.80 28.14 -18.55
CA TYR A 68 30.65 28.45 -17.68
C TYR A 68 29.34 28.65 -18.46
N ILE A 69 29.39 28.93 -19.77
CA ILE A 69 28.20 29.07 -20.64
C ILE A 69 27.52 27.71 -20.92
N ALA A 70 28.28 26.62 -20.88
CA ALA A 70 27.73 25.28 -21.11
C ALA A 70 26.80 24.83 -19.96
N ILE A 71 27.04 25.33 -18.74
CA ILE A 71 26.28 24.95 -17.54
C ILE A 71 24.78 25.25 -17.67
N PRO A 72 24.33 26.49 -17.98
CA PRO A 72 22.90 26.77 -18.14
C PRO A 72 22.26 25.99 -19.29
N ILE A 73 22.97 25.74 -20.39
CA ILE A 73 22.48 24.93 -21.51
C ILE A 73 22.25 23.48 -21.08
N ILE A 74 23.21 22.88 -20.38
CA ILE A 74 23.10 21.52 -19.86
C ILE A 74 21.97 21.42 -18.82
N VAL A 75 21.87 22.38 -17.90
CA VAL A 75 20.81 22.41 -16.88
C VAL A 75 19.42 22.56 -17.51
N LEU A 76 19.25 23.49 -18.45
CA LEU A 76 17.98 23.66 -19.16
C LEU A 76 17.64 22.46 -20.05
N GLY A 77 18.63 21.88 -20.73
CA GLY A 77 18.45 20.67 -21.53
C GLY A 77 18.01 19.49 -20.66
N MET A 78 18.64 19.30 -19.50
CA MET A 78 18.28 18.26 -18.54
C MET A 78 16.86 18.49 -17.99
N ALA A 79 16.52 19.71 -17.58
CA ALA A 79 15.16 20.07 -17.15
C ALA A 79 14.11 19.82 -18.25
N GLY A 80 14.40 20.21 -19.49
CA GLY A 80 13.56 19.95 -20.66
C GLY A 80 13.35 18.45 -20.91
N THR A 81 14.40 17.63 -20.77
CA THR A 81 14.26 16.17 -20.92
C THR A 81 13.44 15.52 -19.82
N VAL A 82 13.48 16.05 -18.58
CA VAL A 82 12.62 15.57 -17.47
C VAL A 82 11.16 15.88 -17.78
N VAL A 83 10.84 17.09 -18.22
CA VAL A 83 9.46 17.46 -18.61
C VAL A 83 9.00 16.63 -19.80
N LEU A 84 9.84 16.44 -20.81
CA LEU A 84 9.52 15.64 -22.00
C LEU A 84 9.27 14.16 -21.63
N ARG A 85 10.11 13.57 -20.77
CA ARG A 85 9.91 12.20 -20.25
C ARG A 85 8.66 12.06 -19.39
N ALA A 86 8.32 13.08 -18.59
CA ALA A 86 7.10 13.06 -17.78
C ALA A 86 5.82 13.03 -18.63
N VAL A 87 5.88 13.61 -19.84
CA VAL A 87 4.78 13.58 -20.81
C VAL A 87 4.81 12.33 -21.70
N TRP A 88 5.97 11.70 -21.88
CA TRP A 88 6.14 10.53 -22.72
C TRP A 88 5.71 9.24 -22.02
N ILE A 89 4.47 8.81 -22.21
CA ILE A 89 3.95 7.54 -21.71
C ILE A 89 4.29 6.43 -22.72
N LYS A 90 5.11 5.46 -22.32
CA LYS A 90 5.25 4.19 -23.06
C LYS A 90 4.05 3.32 -22.72
N PHE A 91 3.26 2.97 -23.74
CA PHE A 91 2.14 2.04 -23.59
C PHE A 91 2.66 0.62 -23.83
N VAL A 92 2.63 -0.20 -22.78
CA VAL A 92 2.97 -1.62 -22.85
C VAL A 92 1.65 -2.39 -22.95
N PRO A 93 1.52 -3.37 -23.88
CA PRO A 93 0.38 -4.27 -23.89
C PRO A 93 0.22 -4.96 -22.52
N PRO A 94 -1.02 -5.27 -22.11
CA PRO A 94 -1.25 -5.94 -20.84
C PRO A 94 -0.53 -7.30 -20.78
N GLU A 95 0.13 -7.54 -19.66
CA GLU A 95 0.87 -8.78 -19.40
C GLU A 95 -0.10 -9.92 -19.05
N GLY A 96 0.28 -11.15 -19.40
CA GLY A 96 -0.53 -12.35 -19.19
C GLY A 96 -0.64 -13.22 -20.45
N HIS A 97 -1.53 -14.20 -20.40
CA HIS A 97 -1.85 -15.07 -21.52
C HIS A 97 -2.90 -14.43 -22.44
N HIS A 98 -2.48 -14.04 -23.64
CA HIS A 98 -3.38 -13.56 -24.68
C HIS A 98 -4.06 -14.76 -25.33
N LEU A 99 -5.38 -14.88 -25.14
CA LEU A 99 -6.15 -15.98 -25.73
C LEU A 99 -6.03 -15.93 -27.25
N GLN A 100 -5.59 -17.02 -27.85
CA GLN A 100 -5.54 -17.20 -29.30
C GLN A 100 -6.92 -17.57 -29.86
N PRO A 101 -7.14 -17.42 -31.18
CA PRO A 101 -8.33 -17.96 -31.82
C PRO A 101 -8.47 -19.46 -31.53
N GLY A 102 -9.64 -19.90 -31.07
CA GLY A 102 -9.92 -21.30 -30.71
C GLY A 102 -9.66 -21.66 -29.25
N GLU A 103 -8.90 -20.86 -28.49
CA GLU A 103 -8.74 -21.07 -27.04
C GLU A 103 -9.95 -20.53 -26.26
N ALA A 104 -10.38 -21.28 -25.23
CA ALA A 104 -11.49 -20.95 -24.33
C ALA A 104 -12.76 -20.44 -25.08
N PRO A 105 -13.33 -21.25 -25.99
CA PRO A 105 -14.44 -20.82 -26.85
C PRO A 105 -15.68 -20.40 -26.05
N GLU A 106 -15.94 -21.05 -24.92
CA GLU A 106 -17.07 -20.72 -24.04
C GLU A 106 -16.89 -19.36 -23.36
N LEU A 107 -15.70 -19.07 -22.81
CA LEU A 107 -15.39 -17.76 -22.26
C LEU A 107 -15.51 -16.66 -23.32
N ARG A 108 -14.99 -16.91 -24.53
CA ARG A 108 -15.10 -15.96 -25.66
C ARG A 108 -16.56 -15.68 -26.02
N ALA A 109 -17.38 -16.73 -26.09
CA ALA A 109 -18.80 -16.58 -26.39
C ALA A 109 -19.53 -15.79 -25.29
N GLU A 110 -19.19 -16.03 -24.02
CA GLU A 110 -19.78 -15.31 -22.89
C GLU A 110 -19.39 -13.82 -22.89
N VAL A 111 -18.10 -13.53 -23.10
CA VAL A 111 -17.60 -12.14 -23.24
C VAL A 111 -18.29 -11.43 -24.40
N GLU A 112 -18.43 -12.09 -25.54
CA GLU A 112 -19.06 -11.53 -26.73
C GLU A 112 -20.57 -11.32 -26.55
N ARG A 113 -21.25 -12.24 -25.86
CA ARG A 113 -22.66 -12.10 -25.46
C ARG A 113 -22.85 -10.84 -24.60
N VAL A 114 -22.02 -10.68 -23.57
CA VAL A 114 -22.05 -9.52 -22.67
C VAL A 114 -21.68 -8.23 -23.41
N ARG A 115 -20.66 -8.26 -24.28
CA ARG A 115 -20.25 -7.13 -25.11
C ARG A 115 -21.41 -6.62 -25.97
N ASN A 116 -22.13 -7.55 -26.61
CA ASN A 116 -23.29 -7.22 -27.46
C ASN A 116 -24.45 -6.66 -26.63
N ALA A 117 -24.72 -7.22 -25.45
CA ALA A 117 -25.77 -6.72 -24.56
C ALA A 117 -25.48 -5.29 -24.06
N VAL A 118 -24.22 -4.98 -23.73
CA VAL A 118 -23.80 -3.63 -23.34
C VAL A 118 -23.71 -2.70 -24.55
N GLY A 119 -23.49 -3.21 -25.77
CA GLY A 119 -23.17 -2.40 -26.94
C GLY A 119 -21.74 -1.84 -26.93
N ALA A 120 -20.81 -2.55 -26.30
CA ALA A 120 -19.40 -2.16 -26.21
C ALA A 120 -18.64 -2.39 -27.54
N ARG A 121 -17.51 -1.69 -27.72
CA ARG A 121 -16.68 -1.83 -28.93
C ARG A 121 -16.04 -3.23 -29.04
N PRO A 122 -15.74 -3.71 -30.26
CA PRO A 122 -15.02 -4.96 -30.44
C PRO A 122 -13.67 -4.97 -29.71
N LEU A 123 -13.39 -6.07 -29.02
CA LEU A 123 -12.11 -6.28 -28.35
C LEU A 123 -11.04 -6.69 -29.36
N HIS A 124 -9.82 -6.21 -29.16
CA HIS A 124 -8.64 -6.71 -29.83
C HIS A 124 -8.19 -8.06 -29.26
N GLY A 125 -8.33 -8.26 -27.95
CA GLY A 125 -7.98 -9.51 -27.29
C GLY A 125 -8.52 -9.62 -25.86
N ILE A 126 -8.52 -10.86 -25.35
CA ILE A 126 -8.81 -11.20 -23.97
C ILE A 126 -7.51 -11.74 -23.37
N VAL A 127 -7.11 -11.22 -22.21
CA VAL A 127 -5.87 -11.57 -21.51
C VAL A 127 -6.22 -12.19 -20.17
N ILE A 128 -5.67 -13.37 -19.92
CA ILE A 128 -5.77 -14.02 -18.61
C ILE A 128 -4.47 -13.80 -17.85
N ASN A 129 -4.52 -13.33 -16.60
CA ASN A 129 -3.33 -13.16 -15.75
C ASN A 129 -3.49 -13.89 -14.40
N ALA A 130 -2.45 -13.82 -13.56
CA ALA A 130 -2.40 -14.48 -12.26
C ALA A 130 -2.91 -13.61 -11.10
N GLU A 131 -3.36 -12.39 -11.36
CA GLU A 131 -3.79 -11.42 -10.35
C GLU A 131 -5.29 -11.58 -10.05
N PHE A 132 -5.72 -11.16 -8.86
CA PHE A 132 -7.14 -11.11 -8.54
C PHE A 132 -7.74 -9.80 -9.07
N ASN A 133 -8.03 -9.74 -10.38
CA ASN A 133 -8.55 -8.54 -11.03
C ASN A 133 -9.49 -8.83 -12.21
N ALA A 134 -10.28 -7.81 -12.56
CA ALA A 134 -10.84 -7.63 -13.89
C ALA A 134 -10.56 -6.18 -14.27
N ALA A 135 -10.22 -5.95 -15.53
CA ALA A 135 -9.99 -4.61 -16.05
C ALA A 135 -10.17 -4.61 -17.56
N ALA A 136 -10.38 -3.44 -18.15
CA ALA A 136 -10.12 -3.29 -19.57
C ALA A 136 -9.19 -2.12 -19.89
N ALA A 137 -8.32 -2.38 -20.86
CA ALA A 137 -7.14 -1.58 -21.13
C ALA A 137 -7.14 -1.03 -22.56
N TYR A 138 -6.54 0.16 -22.69
CA TYR A 138 -6.40 0.89 -23.95
C TYR A 138 -4.93 0.99 -24.30
N VAL A 139 -4.55 0.37 -25.41
CA VAL A 139 -3.19 0.47 -25.94
C VAL A 139 -3.26 1.23 -27.27
N PRO A 140 -2.65 2.42 -27.40
CA PRO A 140 -2.52 3.11 -28.68
C PRO A 140 -1.84 2.23 -29.74
N ASP A 141 -2.35 2.27 -30.96
CA ASP A 141 -1.85 1.48 -32.10
C ASP A 141 -0.82 2.30 -32.90
N GLY A 142 0.46 2.15 -32.56
CA GLY A 142 1.59 2.81 -33.25
C GLY A 142 1.80 4.29 -32.88
N LEU A 143 2.42 5.06 -33.79
CA LEU A 143 2.61 6.52 -33.63
C LEU A 143 1.31 7.33 -33.81
N ALA A 144 0.25 6.68 -34.29
CA ALA A 144 -1.05 7.31 -34.50
C ALA A 144 -1.87 7.29 -33.20
N LEU A 145 -1.87 8.40 -32.47
CA LEU A 145 -2.60 8.61 -31.21
C LEU A 145 -4.14 8.45 -31.30
N TRP A 146 -4.69 8.08 -32.46
CA TRP A 146 -6.13 8.04 -32.76
C TRP A 146 -6.72 6.63 -32.83
N ARG A 147 -5.88 5.59 -32.98
CA ARG A 147 -6.31 4.19 -33.02
C ARG A 147 -5.95 3.53 -31.69
N HIS A 148 -6.91 2.83 -31.07
CA HIS A 148 -6.72 2.15 -29.79
C HIS A 148 -7.13 0.69 -29.91
N LYS A 149 -6.29 -0.19 -29.38
CA LYS A 149 -6.60 -1.60 -29.16
C LYS A 149 -7.23 -1.74 -27.77
N HIS A 150 -8.39 -2.37 -27.73
CA HIS A 150 -9.14 -2.63 -26.51
C HIS A 150 -8.85 -4.05 -26.04
N TYR A 151 -8.43 -4.22 -24.80
CA TYR A 151 -8.19 -5.53 -24.19
C TYR A 151 -9.08 -5.70 -22.97
N LEU A 152 -9.65 -6.89 -22.79
CA LEU A 152 -10.26 -7.31 -21.53
C LEU A 152 -9.25 -8.18 -20.78
N ILE A 153 -8.96 -7.83 -19.53
CA ILE A 153 -8.06 -8.55 -18.64
C ILE A 153 -8.91 -9.24 -17.59
N LEU A 154 -8.76 -10.56 -17.45
CA LEU A 154 -9.45 -11.37 -16.46
C LEU A 154 -8.43 -12.16 -15.66
N GLY A 155 -8.42 -11.93 -14.35
CA GLY A 155 -7.61 -12.67 -13.40
C GLY A 155 -8.10 -14.09 -13.23
N LEU A 156 -7.19 -15.07 -13.34
CA LEU A 156 -7.52 -16.47 -13.09
C LEU A 156 -8.11 -16.69 -11.67
N PRO A 157 -7.53 -16.10 -10.60
CA PRO A 157 -8.14 -16.12 -9.27
C PRO A 157 -9.57 -15.57 -9.22
N LEU A 158 -9.87 -14.52 -9.99
CA LEU A 158 -11.21 -13.93 -10.05
C LEU A 158 -12.20 -14.88 -10.75
N LEU A 159 -11.80 -15.48 -11.87
CA LEU A 159 -12.58 -16.51 -12.57
C LEU A 159 -12.87 -17.70 -11.64
N GLN A 160 -11.91 -18.05 -10.77
CA GLN A 160 -12.06 -19.13 -9.79
C GLN A 160 -13.02 -18.75 -8.66
N ALA A 161 -13.06 -17.49 -8.25
CA ALA A 161 -13.90 -17.00 -7.16
C ALA A 161 -15.36 -16.77 -7.54
N LEU A 162 -15.64 -16.42 -8.80
CA LEU A 162 -16.98 -16.05 -9.29
C LEU A 162 -17.67 -17.19 -10.03
N ASP A 163 -19.00 -17.16 -10.07
CA ASP A 163 -19.81 -17.96 -10.99
C ASP A 163 -20.00 -17.27 -12.36
N ARG A 164 -20.66 -17.95 -13.30
CA ARG A 164 -20.86 -17.43 -14.66
C ARG A 164 -21.71 -16.14 -14.71
N ARG A 165 -22.73 -16.00 -13.87
CA ARG A 165 -23.60 -14.81 -13.84
C ARG A 165 -22.87 -13.63 -13.19
N GLU A 166 -22.15 -13.89 -12.12
CA GLU A 166 -21.30 -12.91 -11.44
C GLU A 166 -20.18 -12.42 -12.36
N LEU A 167 -19.51 -13.33 -13.07
CA LEU A 167 -18.52 -12.97 -14.08
C LEU A 167 -19.14 -12.10 -15.19
N ALA A 168 -20.34 -12.46 -15.67
CA ALA A 168 -21.04 -11.65 -16.66
C ALA A 168 -21.36 -10.24 -16.14
N ALA A 169 -21.74 -10.11 -14.86
CA ALA A 169 -21.96 -8.83 -14.20
C ALA A 169 -20.68 -7.99 -14.13
N VAL A 170 -19.55 -8.60 -13.75
CA VAL A 170 -18.23 -7.94 -13.72
C VAL A 170 -17.79 -7.52 -15.12
N ILE A 171 -17.88 -8.39 -16.13
CA ILE A 171 -17.53 -8.03 -17.52
C ILE A 171 -18.43 -6.90 -18.02
N ALA A 172 -19.73 -6.93 -17.70
CA ALA A 172 -20.66 -5.87 -18.06
C ALA A 172 -20.32 -4.55 -17.34
N HIS A 173 -19.92 -4.61 -16.06
CA HIS A 173 -19.41 -3.46 -15.31
C HIS A 173 -18.16 -2.87 -15.98
N GLU A 174 -17.17 -3.70 -16.31
CA GLU A 174 -15.98 -3.26 -17.05
C GLU A 174 -16.38 -2.59 -18.36
N PHE A 175 -17.26 -3.21 -19.14
CA PHE A 175 -17.78 -2.60 -20.37
C PHE A 175 -18.61 -1.32 -20.14
N GLY A 176 -19.26 -1.20 -18.99
CA GLY A 176 -19.97 -0.01 -18.54
C GLY A 176 -19.04 1.18 -18.35
N HIS A 177 -17.79 0.98 -17.91
CA HIS A 177 -16.78 2.03 -17.92
C HIS A 177 -16.51 2.57 -19.33
N PHE A 178 -16.75 1.78 -20.38
CA PHE A 178 -16.48 2.14 -21.78
C PHE A 178 -17.73 2.60 -22.55
N HIS A 179 -18.91 2.60 -21.93
CA HIS A 179 -20.14 2.98 -22.62
C HIS A 179 -20.40 4.49 -22.52
N GLY A 180 -20.16 5.22 -23.62
CA GLY A 180 -20.68 6.58 -23.85
C GLY A 180 -19.63 7.69 -24.07
N ARG A 181 -20.10 8.90 -24.47
CA ARG A 181 -19.26 10.10 -24.72
C ARG A 181 -18.45 10.58 -23.50
N HIS A 182 -18.77 10.08 -22.31
CA HIS A 182 -18.13 10.46 -21.04
C HIS A 182 -16.85 9.69 -20.74
N GLU A 183 -16.66 8.52 -21.35
CA GLU A 183 -15.47 7.66 -21.19
C GLU A 183 -14.16 8.40 -21.52
N ARG A 184 -14.10 9.07 -22.67
CA ARG A 184 -12.89 9.79 -23.12
C ARG A 184 -12.48 10.88 -22.13
N PHE A 185 -13.46 11.55 -21.54
CA PHE A 185 -13.25 12.60 -20.54
C PHE A 185 -12.72 12.00 -19.25
N THR A 186 -13.32 10.93 -18.74
CA THR A 186 -12.93 10.29 -17.48
C THR A 186 -11.55 9.64 -17.58
N SER A 187 -11.30 8.85 -18.63
CA SER A 187 -9.98 8.27 -18.89
C SER A 187 -8.91 9.33 -19.10
N TRP A 188 -9.26 10.51 -19.64
CA TRP A 188 -8.37 11.66 -19.72
C TRP A 188 -8.07 12.26 -18.34
N ILE A 189 -9.07 12.50 -17.50
CA ILE A 189 -8.90 12.99 -16.12
C ILE A 189 -8.07 12.01 -15.28
N TYR A 190 -8.32 10.70 -15.40
CA TYR A 190 -7.54 9.66 -14.73
C TYR A 190 -6.06 9.69 -15.16
N ARG A 191 -5.80 9.72 -16.48
CA ARG A 191 -4.43 9.83 -16.99
C ARG A 191 -3.76 11.09 -16.48
N LEU A 192 -4.47 12.21 -16.50
CA LEU A 192 -3.98 13.49 -16.01
C LEU A 192 -3.56 13.42 -14.54
N ARG A 193 -4.40 12.84 -13.68
CA ARG A 193 -4.09 12.58 -12.27
C ARG A 193 -2.83 11.74 -12.10
N SER A 194 -2.72 10.62 -12.84
CA SER A 194 -1.54 9.75 -12.75
C SER A 194 -0.26 10.47 -13.19
N SER A 195 -0.34 11.35 -14.20
CA SER A 195 0.78 12.18 -14.64
C SER A 195 1.20 13.17 -13.57
N TRP A 196 0.26 13.77 -12.83
CA TRP A 196 0.56 14.65 -11.71
C TRP A 196 1.24 13.94 -10.57
N HIS A 197 0.78 12.73 -10.21
CA HIS A 197 1.41 11.91 -9.18
C HIS A 197 2.85 11.56 -9.55
N ARG A 198 3.09 11.05 -10.78
CA ARG A 198 4.45 10.75 -11.27
C ARG A 198 5.35 11.99 -11.28
N LEU A 199 4.82 13.15 -11.68
CA LEU A 199 5.56 14.40 -11.67
C LEU A 199 5.94 14.79 -10.23
N MET A 200 5.00 14.70 -9.29
CA MET A 200 5.24 15.00 -7.88
C MET A 200 6.22 14.03 -7.23
N GLU A 201 6.11 12.72 -7.50
CA GLU A 201 7.07 11.71 -7.04
C GLU A 201 8.47 11.96 -7.60
N GLY A 202 8.57 12.28 -8.90
CA GLY A 202 9.85 12.65 -9.54
C GLY A 202 10.46 13.92 -8.93
N MET A 203 9.64 14.92 -8.61
CA MET A 203 10.08 16.16 -7.93
C MET A 203 10.48 15.91 -6.47
N ALA A 204 9.82 14.99 -5.77
CA ALA A 204 10.14 14.64 -4.38
C ALA A 204 11.49 13.91 -4.25
N HIS A 205 11.83 13.07 -5.22
CA HIS A 205 13.05 12.25 -5.19
C HIS A 205 14.26 12.89 -5.91
N GLY A 206 14.03 13.83 -6.85
CA GLY A 206 15.07 14.33 -7.76
C GLY A 206 15.95 15.50 -7.29
N GLY A 207 15.65 16.13 -6.15
CA GLY A 207 16.33 17.37 -5.72
C GLY A 207 15.93 18.58 -6.58
N MET A 208 15.31 19.59 -5.97
CA MET A 208 14.75 20.72 -6.71
C MET A 208 15.83 21.78 -7.03
N GLY A 209 16.06 22.05 -8.32
CA GLY A 209 16.58 23.35 -8.77
C GLY A 209 15.48 24.42 -8.73
N GLY A 210 15.84 25.71 -8.85
CA GLY A 210 14.93 26.85 -8.63
C GLY A 210 13.61 26.84 -9.43
N GLY A 211 13.59 26.26 -10.64
CA GLY A 211 12.36 26.09 -11.44
C GLY A 211 11.41 25.00 -10.93
N GLY A 212 11.93 23.95 -10.28
CA GLY A 212 11.12 22.87 -9.71
C GLY A 212 10.32 23.30 -8.47
N GLN A 213 10.81 24.31 -7.75
CA GLN A 213 10.17 24.80 -6.54
C GLN A 213 8.86 25.56 -6.81
N LEU A 214 8.79 26.32 -7.91
CA LEU A 214 7.56 27.01 -8.34
C LEU A 214 6.48 26.01 -8.77
N LEU A 215 6.85 24.98 -9.54
CA LEU A 215 5.95 23.90 -9.92
C LEU A 215 5.48 23.13 -8.69
N TRP A 216 6.38 22.82 -7.75
CA TRP A 216 6.01 22.15 -6.51
C TRP A 216 5.03 22.96 -5.67
N LEU A 217 5.24 24.28 -5.52
CA LEU A 217 4.32 25.16 -4.79
C LEU A 217 2.91 25.15 -5.40
N PHE A 218 2.81 25.14 -6.73
CA PHE A 218 1.54 25.02 -7.43
C PHE A 218 0.89 23.64 -7.19
N PHE A 219 1.60 22.55 -7.49
CA PHE A 219 1.05 21.20 -7.37
C PHE A 219 0.70 20.81 -5.93
N ARG A 220 1.37 21.39 -4.93
CA ARG A 220 1.08 21.14 -3.49
C ARG A 220 -0.36 21.48 -3.08
N TRP A 221 -0.95 22.54 -3.65
CA TRP A 221 -2.36 22.86 -3.39
C TRP A 221 -3.27 22.32 -4.50
N TYR A 222 -2.80 22.33 -5.74
CA TYR A 222 -3.60 21.97 -6.92
C TYR A 222 -3.90 20.47 -6.97
N ALA A 223 -2.91 19.60 -6.74
CA ALA A 223 -3.10 18.14 -6.83
C ALA A 223 -4.18 17.63 -5.87
N PRO A 224 -4.12 17.87 -4.54
CA PRO A 224 -5.17 17.36 -3.64
C PRO A 224 -6.55 17.97 -3.92
N TYR A 225 -6.60 19.19 -4.46
CA TYR A 225 -7.86 19.82 -4.87
C TYR A 225 -8.44 19.18 -6.13
N PHE A 226 -7.59 18.93 -7.14
CA PHE A 226 -7.96 18.22 -8.36
C PHE A 226 -8.37 16.78 -8.05
N ASP A 227 -7.67 16.12 -7.14
CA ASP A 227 -7.95 14.76 -6.71
C ASP A 227 -9.34 14.64 -6.12
N ALA A 228 -9.74 15.53 -5.22
CA ALA A 228 -11.09 15.58 -4.66
C ALA A 228 -12.19 15.65 -5.74
N TYR A 229 -12.02 16.51 -6.76
CA TYR A 229 -12.94 16.55 -7.91
C TYR A 229 -12.87 15.26 -8.76
N SER A 230 -11.68 14.70 -8.95
CA SER A 230 -11.53 13.49 -9.75
C SER A 230 -12.18 12.27 -9.07
N TYR A 231 -12.12 12.18 -7.74
CA TYR A 231 -12.67 11.06 -6.96
C TYR A 231 -14.19 11.04 -6.97
N VAL A 232 -14.85 12.19 -6.81
CA VAL A 232 -16.31 12.28 -6.92
C VAL A 232 -16.78 11.85 -8.32
N LEU A 233 -16.05 12.22 -9.37
CA LEU A 233 -16.37 11.76 -10.72
C LEU A 233 -16.18 10.24 -10.85
N ALA A 234 -15.07 9.70 -10.33
CA ALA A 234 -14.79 8.26 -10.36
C ALA A 234 -15.89 7.45 -9.66
N ARG A 235 -16.31 7.85 -8.45
CA ARG A 235 -17.39 7.20 -7.70
C ARG A 235 -18.71 7.11 -8.47
N ARG A 236 -19.06 8.16 -9.22
CA ARG A 236 -20.26 8.14 -10.07
C ARG A 236 -20.13 7.20 -11.26
N HIS A 237 -18.93 6.99 -11.78
CA HIS A 237 -18.70 6.02 -12.83
C HIS A 237 -18.81 4.59 -12.33
N GLU A 238 -18.39 4.32 -11.10
CA GLU A 238 -18.62 3.02 -10.44
C GLU A 238 -20.11 2.71 -10.35
N TYR A 239 -20.95 3.62 -9.85
CA TYR A 239 -22.41 3.40 -9.79
C TYR A 239 -23.04 3.19 -11.17
N ALA A 240 -22.58 3.94 -12.18
CA ALA A 240 -23.08 3.78 -13.54
C ALA A 240 -22.66 2.42 -14.15
N ALA A 241 -21.42 1.99 -13.89
CA ALA A 241 -20.92 0.68 -14.31
C ALA A 241 -21.64 -0.47 -13.58
N ASP A 242 -21.92 -0.32 -12.29
CA ASP A 242 -22.74 -1.25 -11.50
C ASP A 242 -24.15 -1.38 -12.08
N ALA A 243 -24.76 -0.25 -12.47
CA ALA A 243 -26.07 -0.27 -13.12
C ALA A 243 -26.04 -0.99 -14.47
N VAL A 244 -24.96 -0.86 -15.27
CA VAL A 244 -24.80 -1.64 -16.51
C VAL A 244 -24.63 -3.12 -16.21
N GLY A 245 -23.83 -3.47 -15.20
CA GLY A 245 -23.69 -4.85 -14.72
C GLY A 245 -25.03 -5.47 -14.33
N ALA A 246 -25.82 -4.74 -13.54
CA ALA A 246 -27.15 -5.14 -13.11
C ALA A 246 -28.16 -5.24 -14.27
N GLN A 247 -28.09 -4.36 -15.26
CA GLN A 247 -28.95 -4.43 -16.46
C GLN A 247 -28.69 -5.68 -17.31
N VAL A 248 -27.44 -6.15 -17.37
CA VAL A 248 -27.07 -7.29 -18.23
C VAL A 248 -27.19 -8.63 -17.52
N ALA A 249 -26.79 -8.71 -16.24
CA ALA A 249 -26.71 -9.97 -15.49
C ALA A 249 -27.79 -10.11 -14.39
N GLY A 250 -28.48 -9.03 -14.05
CA GLY A 250 -29.39 -8.93 -12.91
C GLY A 250 -28.74 -8.21 -11.72
N ALA A 251 -29.55 -7.49 -10.93
CA ALA A 251 -29.08 -6.78 -9.74
C ALA A 251 -28.59 -7.74 -8.64
N ASP A 252 -29.20 -8.92 -8.55
CA ASP A 252 -28.78 -10.04 -7.72
C ASP A 252 -27.35 -10.50 -8.07
N ALA A 253 -27.09 -10.73 -9.34
CA ALA A 253 -25.78 -11.18 -9.83
C ALA A 253 -24.69 -10.11 -9.65
N MET A 254 -25.02 -8.84 -9.88
CA MET A 254 -24.09 -7.73 -9.67
C MET A 254 -23.76 -7.56 -8.18
N ALA A 255 -24.76 -7.60 -7.30
CA ALA A 255 -24.54 -7.52 -5.86
C ALA A 255 -23.73 -8.71 -5.33
N SER A 256 -24.04 -9.93 -5.79
CA SER A 256 -23.27 -11.13 -5.45
C SER A 256 -21.82 -11.02 -5.89
N ALA A 257 -21.58 -10.56 -7.12
CA ALA A 257 -20.22 -10.32 -7.63
C ALA A 257 -19.44 -9.33 -6.76
N LEU A 258 -20.03 -8.18 -6.40
CA LEU A 258 -19.39 -7.18 -5.54
C LEU A 258 -19.01 -7.77 -4.18
N VAL A 259 -19.94 -8.46 -3.52
CA VAL A 259 -19.71 -9.05 -2.20
C VAL A 259 -18.66 -10.15 -2.27
N ARG A 260 -18.72 -11.03 -3.27
CA ARG A 260 -17.73 -12.11 -3.42
C ARG A 260 -16.35 -11.59 -3.76
N THR A 261 -16.23 -10.55 -4.58
CA THR A 261 -14.95 -9.92 -4.89
C THR A 261 -14.31 -9.33 -3.63
N GLU A 262 -15.07 -8.62 -2.79
CA GLU A 262 -14.57 -8.07 -1.52
C GLU A 262 -14.22 -9.17 -0.51
N LEU A 263 -15.07 -10.20 -0.37
CA LEU A 263 -14.79 -11.35 0.52
C LEU A 263 -13.53 -12.11 0.10
N ALA A 264 -13.39 -12.40 -1.19
CA ALA A 264 -12.23 -13.11 -1.72
C ALA A 264 -10.97 -12.26 -1.60
N SER A 265 -11.03 -10.96 -1.89
CA SER A 265 -9.89 -10.05 -1.74
C SER A 265 -9.43 -9.96 -0.28
N ASP A 266 -10.37 -9.81 0.65
CA ASP A 266 -10.07 -9.73 2.07
C ASP A 266 -9.45 -11.03 2.60
N TRP A 267 -10.02 -12.18 2.25
CA TRP A 267 -9.46 -13.49 2.61
C TRP A 267 -8.08 -13.73 1.99
N LEU A 268 -7.89 -13.36 0.72
CA LEU A 268 -6.61 -13.48 0.01
C LEU A 268 -5.50 -12.73 0.76
N HIS A 269 -5.75 -11.47 1.12
CA HIS A 269 -4.76 -10.61 1.79
C HIS A 269 -4.61 -10.91 3.28
N GLY A 270 -5.68 -11.25 3.99
CA GLY A 270 -5.67 -11.48 5.42
C GLY A 270 -5.22 -12.88 5.83
N GLU A 271 -5.44 -13.89 4.99
CA GLU A 271 -5.22 -15.29 5.36
C GLU A 271 -4.35 -16.04 4.36
N PHE A 272 -4.74 -16.11 3.08
CA PHE A 272 -4.09 -16.99 2.10
C PHE A 272 -2.63 -16.63 1.84
N TRP A 273 -2.34 -15.38 1.44
CA TRP A 273 -0.97 -14.97 1.16
C TRP A 273 -0.08 -14.99 2.41
N PRO A 274 -0.52 -14.48 3.59
CA PRO A 274 0.24 -14.64 4.83
C PRO A 274 0.49 -16.10 5.23
N GLU A 275 -0.43 -17.03 4.94
CA GLU A 275 -0.21 -18.47 5.16
C GLU A 275 0.86 -19.03 4.21
N VAL A 276 0.77 -18.72 2.93
CA VAL A 276 1.78 -19.11 1.92
C VAL A 276 3.14 -18.57 2.31
N GLU A 277 3.26 -17.29 2.66
CA GLU A 277 4.53 -16.68 3.08
C GLU A 277 5.08 -17.31 4.37
N ARG A 278 4.23 -17.62 5.35
CA ARG A 278 4.66 -18.33 6.58
C ARG A 278 5.27 -19.70 6.30
N SER A 279 4.84 -20.38 5.23
CA SER A 279 5.43 -21.67 4.85
C SER A 279 6.90 -21.57 4.45
N ALA A 280 7.38 -20.38 4.04
CA ALA A 280 8.79 -20.11 3.78
C ALA A 280 9.67 -20.30 5.02
N ARG A 281 9.08 -20.32 6.22
CA ARG A 281 9.82 -20.65 7.45
C ARG A 281 10.33 -22.07 7.45
N MET A 282 9.54 -23.01 6.91
CA MET A 282 9.84 -24.44 6.96
C MET A 282 10.33 -24.99 5.61
N GLN A 283 10.03 -24.30 4.51
CA GLN A 283 10.31 -24.76 3.15
C GLN A 283 11.29 -23.82 2.46
N SER A 284 12.40 -24.35 1.95
CA SER A 284 13.45 -23.57 1.26
C SER A 284 13.07 -23.13 -0.15
N TYR A 285 11.97 -23.64 -0.69
CA TYR A 285 11.45 -23.31 -2.00
C TYR A 285 9.96 -22.95 -1.93
N PRO A 286 9.49 -22.03 -2.79
CA PRO A 286 8.07 -21.69 -2.86
C PRO A 286 7.25 -22.91 -3.32
N PRO A 287 5.98 -23.04 -2.87
CA PRO A 287 5.09 -24.12 -3.29
C PRO A 287 4.93 -24.13 -4.81
N MET A 288 4.97 -25.33 -5.39
CA MET A 288 4.89 -25.52 -6.85
C MET A 288 3.49 -25.28 -7.43
N GLU A 289 2.46 -25.36 -6.60
CA GLU A 289 1.05 -25.46 -7.01
C GLU A 289 0.19 -24.38 -6.32
N VAL A 290 0.68 -23.13 -6.31
CA VAL A 290 0.03 -22.04 -5.55
C VAL A 290 -1.35 -21.70 -6.12
N GLN A 291 -1.51 -21.69 -7.45
CA GLN A 291 -2.79 -21.43 -8.12
C GLN A 291 -3.75 -22.60 -7.94
N GLU A 292 -3.21 -23.81 -7.79
CA GLU A 292 -4.01 -24.99 -7.51
C GLU A 292 -4.63 -24.91 -6.12
N ARG A 293 -3.77 -24.70 -5.11
CA ARG A 293 -4.14 -24.47 -3.71
C ARG A 293 -5.10 -23.30 -3.56
N LEU A 294 -4.86 -22.22 -4.29
CA LEU A 294 -5.73 -21.03 -4.28
C LEU A 294 -7.16 -21.40 -4.69
N ALA A 295 -7.34 -22.09 -5.82
CA ALA A 295 -8.67 -22.48 -6.27
C ALA A 295 -9.41 -23.36 -5.27
N GLU A 296 -8.73 -24.39 -4.75
CA GLU A 296 -9.34 -25.32 -3.78
C GLU A 296 -9.77 -24.58 -2.51
N ARG A 297 -8.97 -23.60 -2.07
CA ARG A 297 -9.25 -22.81 -0.87
C ARG A 297 -10.33 -21.77 -1.12
N LEU A 298 -10.39 -21.15 -2.30
CA LEU A 298 -11.49 -20.26 -2.70
C LEU A 298 -12.83 -21.02 -2.70
N GLU A 299 -12.85 -22.23 -3.26
CA GLU A 299 -14.06 -23.07 -3.30
C GLU A 299 -14.52 -23.47 -1.89
N ARG A 300 -13.59 -23.80 -0.99
CA ARG A 300 -13.92 -24.19 0.39
C ARG A 300 -14.29 -23.02 1.30
N ASN A 301 -13.63 -21.86 1.16
CA ASN A 301 -13.77 -20.74 2.09
C ASN A 301 -14.76 -19.66 1.65
N LEU A 302 -15.13 -19.58 0.36
CA LEU A 302 -16.19 -18.67 -0.07
C LEU A 302 -17.55 -19.33 0.15
N PRO A 303 -18.31 -18.92 1.18
CA PRO A 303 -19.55 -19.61 1.53
C PRO A 303 -20.56 -19.52 0.39
N GLN A 304 -21.35 -20.59 0.22
CA GLN A 304 -22.46 -20.61 -0.76
C GLN A 304 -23.60 -19.65 -0.36
N HIS A 305 -23.71 -19.37 0.95
CA HIS A 305 -24.61 -18.38 1.52
C HIS A 305 -23.77 -17.41 2.34
N ALA A 306 -23.51 -16.22 1.82
CA ALA A 306 -22.74 -15.21 2.53
C ALA A 306 -23.69 -14.18 3.14
N ARG A 307 -23.77 -14.12 4.47
CA ARG A 307 -24.12 -12.85 5.10
C ARG A 307 -22.95 -11.91 4.88
N ILE A 308 -23.23 -10.70 4.40
CA ILE A 308 -22.19 -9.70 4.20
C ILE A 308 -21.62 -9.36 5.57
N PRO A 309 -20.31 -9.58 5.84
CA PRO A 309 -19.73 -9.23 7.12
C PRO A 309 -19.93 -7.74 7.39
N ALA A 310 -20.40 -7.39 8.60
CA ALA A 310 -20.70 -6.01 8.98
C ALA A 310 -19.52 -5.06 8.69
N ARG A 311 -18.29 -5.53 8.87
CA ARG A 311 -17.06 -4.77 8.56
C ARG A 311 -16.88 -4.37 7.09
N LEU A 312 -17.37 -5.17 6.14
CA LEU A 312 -17.30 -4.82 4.71
C LEU A 312 -18.32 -3.73 4.36
N LEU A 313 -19.41 -3.65 5.13
CA LEU A 313 -20.42 -2.60 5.02
C LEU A 313 -20.01 -1.34 5.80
N SER A 314 -19.41 -1.50 6.99
CA SER A 314 -19.07 -0.41 7.91
C SER A 314 -17.76 0.30 7.60
N ARG A 315 -17.07 -0.06 6.50
CA ARG A 315 -15.85 0.62 6.07
C ARG A 315 -16.17 2.07 5.72
N GLU A 316 -15.67 3.02 6.50
CA GLU A 316 -15.77 4.44 6.15
C GLU A 316 -14.99 4.73 4.86
N SER A 317 -15.62 5.45 3.93
CA SER A 317 -14.92 5.95 2.75
C SER A 317 -13.95 7.06 3.16
N GLY A 318 -12.66 6.84 2.93
CA GLY A 318 -11.65 7.88 3.04
C GLY A 318 -11.90 9.00 2.02
N PRO A 319 -11.45 10.23 2.30
CA PRO A 319 -11.55 11.34 1.35
C PRO A 319 -10.74 11.10 0.07
N ASP A 320 -9.78 10.17 0.10
CA ASP A 320 -8.89 9.84 -1.00
C ASP A 320 -9.28 8.52 -1.72
N ASP A 321 -10.37 7.86 -1.29
CA ASP A 321 -10.83 6.59 -1.89
C ASP A 321 -11.49 6.84 -3.26
N THR A 322 -10.96 6.17 -4.29
CA THR A 322 -11.44 6.26 -5.68
C THR A 322 -12.74 5.52 -5.93
N HIS A 323 -13.04 4.51 -5.11
CA HIS A 323 -14.24 3.67 -5.22
C HIS A 323 -15.21 3.97 -4.07
N PRO A 324 -16.54 3.95 -4.30
CA PRO A 324 -17.51 3.98 -3.23
C PRO A 324 -17.43 2.71 -2.37
N THR A 325 -17.92 2.81 -1.13
CA THR A 325 -18.00 1.65 -0.23
C THR A 325 -18.99 0.62 -0.75
N LEU A 326 -18.79 -0.65 -0.38
CA LEU A 326 -19.68 -1.74 -0.76
C LEU A 326 -21.14 -1.45 -0.39
N GLU A 327 -21.37 -0.93 0.82
CA GLU A 327 -22.70 -0.52 1.28
C GLU A 327 -23.38 0.48 0.33
N LYS A 328 -22.65 1.53 -0.09
CA LYS A 328 -23.19 2.54 -1.00
C LYS A 328 -23.50 1.96 -2.38
N ARG A 329 -22.65 1.06 -2.89
CA ARG A 329 -22.87 0.39 -4.19
C ARG A 329 -24.08 -0.54 -4.14
N LEU A 330 -24.24 -1.32 -3.08
CA LEU A 330 -25.42 -2.19 -2.89
C LEU A 330 -26.71 -1.38 -2.74
N THR A 331 -26.66 -0.29 -1.97
CA THR A 331 -27.80 0.64 -1.82
C THR A 331 -28.20 1.25 -3.17
N ALA A 332 -27.22 1.66 -3.99
CA ALA A 332 -27.47 2.19 -5.33
C ALA A 332 -28.08 1.15 -6.29
N LEU A 333 -27.84 -0.14 -6.06
CA LEU A 333 -28.47 -1.25 -6.76
C LEU A 333 -29.87 -1.61 -6.22
N GLY A 334 -30.32 -0.97 -5.14
CA GLY A 334 -31.59 -1.26 -4.49
C GLY A 334 -31.61 -2.58 -3.72
N ILE A 335 -30.44 -3.09 -3.32
CA ILE A 335 -30.30 -4.34 -2.56
C ILE A 335 -30.25 -4.05 -1.07
N ASP A 336 -31.09 -4.76 -0.32
CA ASP A 336 -31.07 -4.74 1.14
C ASP A 336 -29.85 -5.51 1.66
N ASN A 337 -28.96 -4.80 2.36
CA ASN A 337 -27.71 -5.35 2.88
C ASN A 337 -27.90 -6.31 4.07
N SER A 338 -29.12 -6.40 4.61
CA SER A 338 -29.47 -7.32 5.70
C SER A 338 -29.79 -8.74 5.22
N LEU A 339 -30.08 -8.91 3.92
CA LEU A 339 -30.43 -10.21 3.35
C LEU A 339 -29.18 -10.96 2.90
N PRO A 340 -29.08 -12.28 3.17
CA PRO A 340 -28.01 -13.11 2.62
C PRO A 340 -28.13 -13.15 1.09
N LEU A 341 -27.01 -12.95 0.40
CA LEU A 341 -26.98 -13.14 -1.05
C LEU A 341 -26.93 -14.64 -1.33
N GLU A 342 -27.96 -15.15 -2.00
CA GLU A 342 -28.03 -16.55 -2.44
C GLU A 342 -27.19 -16.75 -3.70
N ARG A 343 -26.30 -17.74 -3.66
CA ARG A 343 -25.60 -18.20 -4.86
C ARG A 343 -26.57 -18.98 -5.75
N ILE A 344 -26.81 -18.49 -6.96
CA ILE A 344 -27.74 -19.13 -7.91
C ILE A 344 -27.06 -20.23 -8.74
N ALA A 345 -25.73 -20.26 -8.86
CA ALA A 345 -25.02 -21.25 -9.69
C ALA A 345 -23.84 -21.93 -8.97
N THR A 346 -23.74 -23.26 -9.08
CA THR A 346 -22.78 -24.11 -8.33
C THR A 346 -21.37 -24.21 -8.92
N GLU A 347 -21.14 -23.78 -10.16
CA GLU A 347 -19.83 -23.93 -10.83
C GLU A 347 -19.07 -22.60 -10.95
N SER A 348 -17.74 -22.68 -10.82
CA SER A 348 -16.82 -21.56 -10.99
C SER A 348 -16.76 -21.13 -12.46
N ALA A 349 -16.67 -19.82 -12.72
CA ALA A 349 -16.51 -19.28 -14.06
C ALA A 349 -15.18 -19.67 -14.73
N ALA A 350 -14.21 -20.16 -13.96
CA ALA A 350 -12.97 -20.72 -14.47
C ALA A 350 -13.20 -21.94 -15.39
N THR A 351 -14.33 -22.64 -15.29
CA THR A 351 -14.69 -23.75 -16.18
C THR A 351 -14.85 -23.28 -17.64
N LEU A 352 -15.19 -22.01 -17.87
CA LEU A 352 -15.28 -21.41 -19.22
C LEU A 352 -13.94 -21.38 -19.96
N LEU A 353 -12.82 -21.56 -19.25
CA LEU A 353 -11.49 -21.71 -19.86
C LEU A 353 -11.30 -23.09 -20.50
N GLY A 354 -12.14 -24.08 -20.17
CA GLY A 354 -12.09 -25.43 -20.73
C GLY A 354 -10.72 -26.09 -20.54
N ASP A 355 -10.15 -26.59 -21.64
CA ASP A 355 -8.85 -27.25 -21.70
C ASP A 355 -7.67 -26.36 -21.27
N ARG A 356 -7.85 -25.02 -21.26
CA ARG A 356 -6.80 -24.06 -20.88
C ARG A 356 -6.67 -23.86 -19.38
N LEU A 357 -7.66 -24.25 -18.57
CA LEU A 357 -7.65 -23.99 -17.13
C LEU A 357 -6.41 -24.59 -16.44
N VAL A 358 -6.15 -25.88 -16.67
CA VAL A 358 -5.04 -26.59 -16.02
C VAL A 358 -3.68 -26.05 -16.48
N PRO A 359 -3.39 -25.93 -17.80
CA PRO A 359 -2.13 -25.35 -18.27
C PRO A 359 -1.86 -23.92 -17.75
N LEU A 360 -2.91 -23.11 -17.61
CA LEU A 360 -2.77 -21.74 -17.09
C LEU A 360 -2.43 -21.72 -15.60
N ARG A 361 -3.10 -22.55 -14.78
CA ARG A 361 -2.76 -22.68 -13.35
C ARG A 361 -1.29 -23.08 -13.17
N GLU A 362 -0.86 -24.12 -13.87
CA GLU A 362 0.53 -24.58 -13.77
C GLU A 362 1.54 -23.52 -14.22
N ARG A 363 1.26 -22.82 -15.34
CA ARG A 363 2.16 -21.80 -15.86
C ARG A 363 2.28 -20.64 -14.88
N PHE A 364 1.17 -20.13 -14.37
CA PHE A 364 1.16 -19.03 -13.40
C PHE A 364 1.77 -19.44 -12.06
N SER A 365 1.59 -20.69 -11.61
CA SER A 365 2.29 -21.22 -10.44
C SER A 365 3.81 -21.22 -10.64
N ARG A 366 4.31 -21.63 -11.81
CA ARG A 366 5.76 -21.60 -12.16
C ARG A 366 6.31 -20.18 -12.27
N GLU A 367 5.57 -19.27 -12.90
CA GLU A 367 5.95 -17.85 -13.03
C GLU A 367 6.05 -17.20 -11.64
N TRP A 368 5.03 -17.40 -10.80
CA TRP A 368 5.03 -16.92 -9.41
C TRP A 368 6.19 -17.52 -8.61
N GLN A 369 6.43 -18.82 -8.69
CA GLN A 369 7.54 -19.48 -8.00
C GLN A 369 8.89 -18.87 -8.39
N THR A 370 9.09 -18.59 -9.68
CA THR A 370 10.31 -17.99 -10.20
C THR A 370 10.51 -16.58 -9.65
N ALA A 371 9.44 -15.78 -9.64
CA ALA A 371 9.46 -14.41 -9.13
C ALA A 371 9.67 -14.36 -7.60
N ALA A 372 9.02 -15.25 -6.85
CA ALA A 372 9.07 -15.28 -5.38
C ALA A 372 10.38 -15.86 -4.83
N LYS A 373 11.09 -16.69 -5.60
CA LYS A 373 12.28 -17.44 -5.13
C LYS A 373 13.33 -16.60 -4.38
N PRO A 374 13.74 -15.40 -4.83
CA PRO A 374 14.78 -14.63 -4.15
C PRO A 374 14.36 -14.20 -2.73
N GLU A 375 13.15 -13.64 -2.61
CA GLU A 375 12.58 -13.19 -1.33
C GLU A 375 12.29 -14.40 -0.43
N TRP A 376 11.77 -15.49 -0.99
CA TRP A 376 11.52 -16.74 -0.29
C TRP A 376 12.79 -17.31 0.35
N GLN A 377 13.90 -17.34 -0.39
CA GLN A 377 15.18 -17.81 0.12
C GLN A 377 15.75 -16.89 1.20
N ALA A 378 15.48 -15.59 1.15
CA ALA A 378 15.87 -14.66 2.20
C ALA A 378 15.10 -14.94 3.50
N LEU A 379 13.77 -15.10 3.41
CA LEU A 379 12.91 -15.46 4.55
C LEU A 379 13.30 -16.83 5.15
N TYR A 380 13.60 -17.82 4.31
CA TYR A 380 14.03 -19.14 4.79
C TYR A 380 15.36 -19.07 5.54
N ARG A 381 16.36 -18.32 5.03
CA ARG A 381 17.64 -18.12 5.73
C ARG A 381 17.48 -17.40 7.06
N GLN A 382 16.62 -16.37 7.11
CA GLN A 382 16.29 -15.70 8.36
C GLN A 382 15.66 -16.69 9.36
N SER A 383 14.74 -17.52 8.89
CA SER A 383 14.08 -18.54 9.70
C SER A 383 15.06 -19.62 10.19
N GLU A 384 16.11 -19.92 9.42
CA GLU A 384 17.18 -20.84 9.83
C GLU A 384 18.00 -20.27 11.00
N ILE A 385 18.32 -18.97 10.97
CA ILE A 385 18.97 -18.28 12.09
C ILE A 385 18.08 -18.34 13.34
N GLU A 386 16.79 -18.08 13.18
CA GLU A 386 15.82 -18.13 14.26
C GLU A 386 15.67 -19.55 14.86
N ARG A 387 15.69 -20.59 14.03
CA ARG A 387 15.67 -21.99 14.51
C ARG A 387 16.94 -22.38 15.25
N ASN A 388 18.10 -21.92 14.78
CA ASN A 388 19.37 -22.15 15.49
C ASN A 388 19.35 -21.45 16.84
N ARG A 389 18.86 -20.20 16.89
CA ARG A 389 18.68 -19.45 18.13
C ARG A 389 17.70 -20.13 19.09
N LEU A 390 16.60 -20.68 18.56
CA LEU A 390 15.66 -21.47 19.35
C LEU A 390 16.34 -22.70 19.97
N ALA A 391 17.13 -23.44 19.19
CA ALA A 391 17.86 -24.60 19.68
C ALA A 391 18.90 -24.24 20.75
N GLU A 392 19.58 -23.09 20.62
CA GLU A 392 20.48 -22.56 21.64
C GLU A 392 19.75 -22.23 22.95
N LEU A 393 18.59 -21.58 22.86
CA LEU A 393 17.77 -21.24 24.03
C LEU A 393 17.25 -22.51 24.71
N GLU A 394 16.76 -23.49 23.96
CA GLU A 394 16.26 -24.76 24.51
C GLU A 394 17.37 -25.59 25.18
N ALA A 395 18.62 -25.47 24.73
CA ALA A 395 19.76 -26.18 25.31
C ALA A 395 20.18 -25.67 26.70
N HIS A 396 19.79 -24.44 27.08
CA HIS A 396 20.14 -23.85 28.37
C HIS A 396 18.92 -23.79 29.30
N PRO A 397 19.00 -24.31 30.53
CA PRO A 397 17.85 -24.40 31.43
C PRO A 397 17.48 -23.09 32.14
N THR A 398 18.33 -22.07 32.07
CA THR A 398 18.14 -20.78 32.73
C THR A 398 18.14 -19.66 31.71
N HIS A 399 17.03 -18.91 31.65
CA HIS A 399 16.86 -17.77 30.74
C HIS A 399 16.66 -16.47 31.50
N THR A 400 17.28 -15.40 31.01
CA THR A 400 16.89 -14.03 31.40
C THR A 400 15.42 -13.76 31.02
N PRO A 401 14.76 -12.75 31.60
CA PRO A 401 13.37 -12.42 31.23
C PRO A 401 13.20 -12.15 29.73
N ALA A 402 14.19 -11.51 29.09
CA ALA A 402 14.21 -11.26 27.65
C ALA A 402 14.34 -12.56 26.84
N GLU A 403 15.26 -13.45 27.23
CA GLU A 403 15.45 -14.75 26.56
C GLU A 403 14.25 -15.68 26.72
N ALA A 404 13.56 -15.61 27.87
CA ALA A 404 12.32 -16.36 28.07
C ALA A 404 11.20 -15.90 27.12
N MET A 405 11.11 -14.59 26.90
CA MET A 405 10.18 -14.02 25.92
C MET A 405 10.57 -14.41 24.48
N GLU A 406 11.87 -14.35 24.17
CA GLU A 406 12.42 -14.77 22.89
C GLU A 406 12.11 -16.25 22.62
N LEU A 407 12.33 -17.12 23.61
CA LEU A 407 11.98 -18.54 23.55
C LEU A 407 10.50 -18.74 23.27
N ALA A 408 9.60 -18.07 24.00
CA ALA A 408 8.16 -18.18 23.77
C ALA A 408 7.77 -17.79 22.32
N CYS A 409 8.32 -16.68 21.82
CA CYS A 409 8.09 -16.21 20.44
C CYS A 409 8.59 -17.22 19.40
N LEU A 410 9.84 -17.67 19.54
CA LEU A 410 10.47 -18.58 18.59
C LEU A 410 9.83 -19.97 18.63
N SER A 411 9.43 -20.46 19.79
CA SER A 411 8.67 -21.70 19.93
C SER A 411 7.33 -21.61 19.20
N GLU A 412 6.57 -20.53 19.37
CA GLU A 412 5.33 -20.32 18.60
C GLU A 412 5.58 -20.26 17.09
N ASP A 413 6.67 -19.60 16.68
CA ASP A 413 6.98 -19.33 15.26
C ASP A 413 7.48 -20.56 14.49
N HIS A 414 8.16 -21.50 15.15
CA HIS A 414 8.90 -22.60 14.51
C HIS A 414 8.53 -24.01 14.99
N ARG A 415 7.86 -24.17 16.15
CA ARG A 415 7.44 -25.49 16.64
C ARG A 415 5.99 -25.77 16.26
N LEU A 416 5.79 -26.73 15.37
CA LEU A 416 4.46 -27.22 15.03
C LEU A 416 3.88 -28.04 16.20
N GLY A 417 2.66 -27.69 16.63
CA GLY A 417 1.92 -28.44 17.65
C GLY A 417 2.36 -28.21 19.10
N VAL A 418 3.31 -27.30 19.36
CA VAL A 418 3.69 -26.94 20.74
C VAL A 418 2.76 -25.84 21.26
N ASP A 419 2.26 -26.05 22.47
CA ASP A 419 1.53 -25.02 23.19
C ASP A 419 2.50 -23.95 23.73
N ALA A 420 2.54 -22.78 23.08
CA ALA A 420 3.35 -21.65 23.52
C ALA A 420 2.73 -20.87 24.70
N LEU A 421 1.47 -21.14 25.07
CA LEU A 421 0.76 -20.39 26.13
C LEU A 421 1.49 -20.44 27.48
N PRO A 422 1.96 -21.61 27.99
CA PRO A 422 2.70 -21.66 29.25
C PRO A 422 4.02 -20.87 29.20
N LEU A 423 4.69 -20.85 28.04
CA LEU A 423 5.93 -20.13 27.85
C LEU A 423 5.70 -18.61 27.95
N TYR A 424 4.64 -18.10 27.30
CA TYR A 424 4.26 -16.70 27.40
C TYR A 424 3.85 -16.28 28.81
N LEU A 425 3.06 -17.10 29.51
CA LEU A 425 2.66 -16.81 30.89
C LEU A 425 3.88 -16.72 31.81
N SER A 426 4.78 -17.70 31.77
CA SER A 426 6.02 -17.69 32.58
C SER A 426 6.98 -16.55 32.21
N ALA A 427 7.04 -16.17 30.94
CA ALA A 427 7.87 -15.05 30.50
C ALA A 427 7.31 -13.70 30.99
N LEU A 428 5.99 -13.50 30.90
CA LEU A 428 5.35 -12.25 31.31
C LEU A 428 5.23 -12.08 32.84
N GLU A 429 5.29 -13.15 33.62
CA GLU A 429 5.47 -13.06 35.07
C GLU A 429 6.79 -12.35 35.44
N ARG A 430 7.84 -12.58 34.63
CA ARG A 430 9.17 -11.99 34.83
C ARG A 430 9.38 -10.67 34.10
N ALA A 431 8.65 -10.45 33.02
CA ALA A 431 8.71 -9.24 32.19
C ALA A 431 7.30 -8.72 31.80
N PRO A 432 6.50 -8.24 32.76
CA PRO A 432 5.11 -7.83 32.50
C PRO A 432 4.98 -6.63 31.55
N SER A 433 6.07 -5.89 31.37
CA SER A 433 6.18 -4.69 30.55
C SER A 433 6.62 -4.97 29.11
N ASP A 434 6.82 -6.24 28.71
CA ASP A 434 7.19 -6.61 27.35
C ASP A 434 5.99 -6.48 26.39
N ALA A 435 5.99 -5.43 25.58
CA ALA A 435 4.87 -5.10 24.68
C ALA A 435 4.60 -6.20 23.63
N ARG A 436 5.67 -6.79 23.08
CA ARG A 436 5.59 -7.85 22.06
C ARG A 436 4.97 -9.13 22.66
N GLY A 437 5.38 -9.50 23.86
CA GLY A 437 4.84 -10.62 24.61
C GLY A 437 3.35 -10.45 24.93
N GLN A 438 2.94 -9.27 25.39
CA GLN A 438 1.52 -8.97 25.62
C GLN A 438 0.71 -9.10 24.32
N TYR A 439 1.23 -8.60 23.20
CA TYR A 439 0.58 -8.72 21.90
C TYR A 439 0.43 -10.20 21.47
N ARG A 440 1.52 -10.97 21.49
CA ARG A 440 1.53 -12.36 21.03
C ARG A 440 0.67 -13.25 21.92
N LEU A 441 0.74 -13.07 23.24
CA LEU A 441 -0.14 -13.76 24.19
C LEU A 441 -1.60 -13.41 23.95
N GLY A 442 -1.91 -12.12 23.78
CA GLY A 442 -3.27 -11.66 23.49
C GLY A 442 -3.85 -12.30 22.22
N ALA A 443 -3.08 -12.29 21.13
CA ALA A 443 -3.46 -12.94 19.88
C ALA A 443 -3.66 -14.47 20.04
N LEU A 444 -2.81 -15.14 20.82
CA LEU A 444 -2.93 -16.57 21.10
C LEU A 444 -4.16 -16.91 21.95
N LEU A 445 -4.49 -16.07 22.93
CA LEU A 445 -5.68 -16.23 23.78
C LEU A 445 -6.98 -16.07 22.98
N LEU A 446 -7.02 -15.09 22.07
CA LEU A 446 -8.16 -14.95 21.15
C LEU A 446 -8.36 -16.20 20.29
N LYS A 447 -7.29 -16.78 19.73
CA LYS A 447 -7.37 -18.05 18.99
C LYS A 447 -7.89 -19.24 19.82
N ARG A 448 -7.91 -19.12 21.15
CA ARG A 448 -8.42 -20.12 22.10
C ARG A 448 -9.76 -19.74 22.73
N GLU A 449 -10.47 -18.80 22.12
CA GLU A 449 -11.79 -18.34 22.60
C GLU A 449 -11.74 -17.76 24.03
N ARG A 450 -10.57 -17.29 24.48
CA ARG A 450 -10.37 -16.59 25.77
C ARG A 450 -10.42 -15.08 25.56
N GLU A 451 -11.61 -14.61 25.19
CA GLU A 451 -11.86 -13.26 24.67
C GLU A 451 -11.44 -12.13 25.60
N ALA A 452 -11.96 -12.15 26.83
CA ALA A 452 -11.72 -11.08 27.79
C ALA A 452 -10.23 -10.89 28.08
N GLU A 453 -9.52 -11.99 28.31
CA GLU A 453 -8.09 -11.98 28.56
C GLU A 453 -7.30 -11.59 27.31
N GLY A 454 -7.67 -12.09 26.13
CA GLY A 454 -7.01 -11.74 24.88
C GLY A 454 -7.09 -10.24 24.56
N ILE A 455 -8.28 -9.65 24.73
CA ILE A 455 -8.52 -8.22 24.52
C ILE A 455 -7.73 -7.37 25.52
N GLU A 456 -7.74 -7.74 26.80
CA GLU A 456 -6.98 -7.03 27.84
C GLU A 456 -5.48 -7.00 27.51
N ARG A 457 -4.92 -8.14 27.08
CA ARG A 457 -3.50 -8.26 26.71
C ARG A 457 -3.15 -7.44 25.48
N LEU A 458 -4.02 -7.43 24.46
CA LEU A 458 -3.83 -6.60 23.26
C LEU A 458 -3.96 -5.10 23.57
N GLN A 459 -4.91 -4.71 24.41
CA GLN A 459 -4.99 -3.33 24.90
C GLN A 459 -3.69 -2.94 25.62
N ARG A 460 -3.19 -3.81 26.50
CA ARG A 460 -1.94 -3.56 27.21
C ARG A 460 -0.77 -3.40 26.25
N ALA A 461 -0.68 -4.22 25.21
CA ALA A 461 0.36 -4.08 24.19
C ALA A 461 0.31 -2.72 23.48
N MET A 462 -0.89 -2.23 23.15
CA MET A 462 -1.09 -0.90 22.53
C MET A 462 -0.70 0.26 23.45
N GLU A 463 -0.90 0.11 24.77
CA GLU A 463 -0.48 1.09 25.76
C GLU A 463 1.04 1.12 25.96
N LEU A 464 1.71 -0.03 25.80
CA LEU A 464 3.15 -0.17 26.01
C LEU A 464 3.97 0.22 24.76
N ASP A 465 3.44 -0.01 23.56
CA ASP A 465 4.08 0.36 22.29
C ASP A 465 3.04 0.77 21.23
N ALA A 466 3.06 2.06 20.86
CA ALA A 466 2.19 2.61 19.83
C ALA A 466 2.40 1.97 18.44
N SER A 467 3.57 1.38 18.17
CA SER A 467 3.84 0.64 16.93
C SER A 467 2.98 -0.62 16.79
N LEU A 468 2.51 -1.16 17.92
CA LEU A 468 1.64 -2.33 17.98
C LEU A 468 0.15 -1.99 17.84
N ILE A 469 -0.24 -0.70 17.80
CA ILE A 469 -1.64 -0.30 17.59
C ILE A 469 -2.20 -0.86 16.27
N PRO A 470 -1.59 -0.63 15.09
CA PRO A 470 -2.12 -1.19 13.85
C PRO A 470 -2.24 -2.73 13.84
N PRO A 471 -1.22 -3.52 14.24
CA PRO A 471 -1.36 -4.98 14.25
C PRO A 471 -2.31 -5.51 15.34
N ALA A 472 -2.38 -4.88 16.52
CA ALA A 472 -3.31 -5.29 17.58
C ALA A 472 -4.77 -5.06 17.17
N LEU A 473 -5.08 -3.90 16.58
CA LEU A 473 -6.41 -3.62 16.04
C LEU A 473 -6.76 -4.61 14.92
N ARG A 474 -5.84 -4.92 14.00
CA ARG A 474 -6.07 -5.97 12.99
C ARG A 474 -6.38 -7.33 13.63
N CYS A 475 -5.63 -7.73 14.65
CA CYS A 475 -5.89 -8.99 15.35
C CYS A 475 -7.29 -9.05 15.98
N LEU A 476 -7.75 -7.94 16.56
CA LEU A 476 -9.11 -7.82 17.12
C LEU A 476 -10.18 -7.84 16.01
N ASP A 477 -9.90 -7.19 14.89
CA ASP A 477 -10.76 -7.16 13.71
C ASP A 477 -10.93 -8.56 13.09
N ASP A 478 -9.82 -9.32 13.04
CA ASP A 478 -9.80 -10.68 12.55
C ASP A 478 -10.57 -11.63 13.48
N TYR A 479 -10.47 -11.43 14.79
CA TYR A 479 -11.22 -12.22 15.76
C TYR A 479 -12.73 -11.93 15.71
N THR A 480 -13.10 -10.65 15.63
CA THR A 480 -14.51 -10.22 15.57
C THR A 480 -15.17 -10.54 14.22
N ARG A 481 -14.39 -10.96 13.22
CA ARG A 481 -14.81 -11.25 11.83
C ARG A 481 -15.99 -12.24 11.73
N GLY A 482 -16.14 -13.17 12.68
CA GLY A 482 -17.19 -14.19 12.71
C GLY A 482 -18.32 -13.96 13.72
N LEU A 483 -18.28 -12.85 14.48
CA LEU A 483 -19.22 -12.59 15.57
C LEU A 483 -20.41 -11.71 15.10
N PRO A 484 -21.61 -11.87 15.68
CA PRO A 484 -22.72 -10.96 15.44
C PRO A 484 -22.36 -9.51 15.81
N ALA A 485 -22.84 -8.54 15.01
CA ALA A 485 -22.56 -7.11 15.24
C ALA A 485 -23.02 -6.60 16.62
N GLU A 486 -24.07 -7.21 17.18
CA GLU A 486 -24.62 -6.88 18.50
C GLU A 486 -23.81 -7.48 19.67
N SER A 487 -22.73 -8.20 19.40
CA SER A 487 -21.87 -8.79 20.42
C SER A 487 -21.18 -7.72 21.26
N ALA A 488 -21.16 -7.92 22.58
CA ALA A 488 -20.40 -7.08 23.52
C ALA A 488 -18.91 -6.99 23.15
N VAL A 489 -18.37 -8.05 22.54
CA VAL A 489 -16.98 -8.11 22.05
C VAL A 489 -16.76 -7.12 20.92
N VAL A 490 -17.67 -7.07 19.94
CA VAL A 490 -17.61 -6.14 18.81
C VAL A 490 -17.65 -4.70 19.30
N ALA A 491 -18.60 -4.38 20.19
CA ALA A 491 -18.70 -3.05 20.79
C ALA A 491 -17.42 -2.64 21.55
N THR A 492 -16.78 -3.59 22.26
CA THR A 492 -15.52 -3.35 22.97
C THR A 492 -14.37 -3.06 21.99
N VAL A 493 -14.26 -3.83 20.91
CA VAL A 493 -13.24 -3.64 19.88
C VAL A 493 -13.42 -2.30 19.15
N GLU A 494 -14.66 -1.90 18.86
CA GLU A 494 -14.96 -0.60 18.27
C GLU A 494 -14.55 0.56 19.19
N ALA A 495 -14.83 0.45 20.50
CA ALA A 495 -14.40 1.44 21.48
C ALA A 495 -12.87 1.55 21.56
N LEU A 496 -12.15 0.42 21.53
CA LEU A 496 -10.69 0.40 21.48
C LEU A 496 -10.17 1.05 20.18
N ARG A 497 -10.76 0.71 19.02
CA ARG A 497 -10.39 1.34 17.75
C ARG A 497 -10.56 2.85 17.82
N ALA A 498 -11.71 3.34 18.25
CA ALA A 498 -11.99 4.77 18.35
C ALA A 498 -10.96 5.50 19.25
N ARG A 499 -10.49 4.84 20.30
CA ARG A 499 -9.50 5.38 21.23
C ARG A 499 -8.07 5.40 20.67
N TYR A 500 -7.61 4.31 20.05
CA TYR A 500 -6.20 4.13 19.69
C TYR A 500 -5.88 4.48 18.23
N LEU A 501 -6.83 4.37 17.30
CA LEU A 501 -6.60 4.67 15.88
C LEU A 501 -6.11 6.12 15.64
N PRO A 502 -6.62 7.17 16.31
CA PRO A 502 -6.08 8.52 16.17
C PRO A 502 -4.61 8.65 16.60
N GLN A 503 -4.17 7.81 17.54
CA GLN A 503 -2.80 7.81 18.07
C GLN A 503 -1.83 7.14 17.09
N ALA A 504 -2.30 6.15 16.32
CA ALA A 504 -1.52 5.52 15.25
C ALA A 504 -1.23 6.47 14.07
N HIS A 505 -2.11 7.45 13.86
CA HIS A 505 -2.05 8.41 12.75
C HIS A 505 -1.48 9.78 13.11
N ALA A 506 -0.95 9.99 14.32
CA ALA A 506 -0.32 11.25 14.70
C ALA A 506 1.18 11.26 14.28
N PRO A 507 1.57 11.88 13.14
CA PRO A 507 2.98 12.11 12.82
C PRO A 507 3.67 13.04 13.83
N GLU A 508 2.91 13.70 14.71
CA GLU A 508 3.40 14.73 15.64
C GLU A 508 3.89 14.17 16.99
N SER A 509 3.53 12.94 17.41
CA SER A 509 3.98 12.42 18.71
C SER A 509 5.45 11.97 18.71
N ARG A 510 6.00 11.59 17.55
CA ARG A 510 7.42 11.23 17.41
C ARG A 510 8.33 12.46 17.24
N ASN A 511 7.83 13.53 16.64
CA ASN A 511 8.59 14.75 16.30
C ASN A 511 8.23 16.02 17.10
N ALA A 512 7.48 15.90 18.22
CA ALA A 512 7.23 17.04 19.09
C ALA A 512 8.54 17.66 19.62
N SER A 513 8.59 19.00 19.70
CA SER A 513 9.76 19.79 20.08
C SER A 513 10.36 19.33 21.41
N VAL A 514 11.55 18.75 21.35
CA VAL A 514 12.31 18.26 22.53
C VAL A 514 12.81 19.47 23.33
N GLY A 515 12.52 19.59 24.63
CA GLY A 515 13.10 20.58 25.54
C GLY A 515 14.51 20.16 26.02
N ASP A 516 15.33 21.08 26.57
CA ASP A 516 16.67 20.71 27.06
C ASP A 516 16.60 19.77 28.28
N GLU A 517 15.51 19.83 29.05
CA GLU A 517 15.24 18.97 30.19
C GLU A 517 14.79 17.54 29.80
N ASP A 518 14.60 17.29 28.49
CA ASP A 518 14.13 16.01 27.94
C ASP A 518 15.25 15.13 27.35
N LEU A 519 16.51 15.58 27.38
CA LEU A 519 17.66 14.83 26.85
C LEU A 519 18.47 14.18 27.98
N LEU A 520 18.55 12.85 27.95
CA LEU A 520 19.33 12.03 28.89
C LEU A 520 20.56 11.41 28.19
N PRO A 521 21.63 11.08 28.94
CA PRO A 521 22.72 10.26 28.42
C PRO A 521 22.22 8.91 27.89
N HIS A 522 22.87 8.39 26.84
CA HIS A 522 22.42 7.21 26.11
C HIS A 522 22.39 5.92 26.96
N ALA A 523 23.24 5.78 27.98
CA ALA A 523 23.28 4.60 28.87
C ALA A 523 23.40 3.23 28.15
N LEU A 524 23.91 3.22 26.92
CA LEU A 524 24.18 2.01 26.13
C LEU A 524 25.34 1.22 26.71
N GLU A 525 25.24 -0.10 26.70
CA GLU A 525 26.32 -0.99 27.12
C GLU A 525 27.49 -0.99 26.13
N ALA A 526 28.68 -1.37 26.62
CA ALA A 526 29.88 -1.40 25.80
C ALA A 526 29.77 -2.32 24.56
N ALA A 527 28.97 -3.39 24.64
CA ALA A 527 28.69 -4.26 23.49
C ALA A 527 27.85 -3.54 22.42
N GLN A 528 26.78 -2.87 22.83
CA GLN A 528 25.90 -2.11 21.94
C GLN A 528 26.61 -0.94 21.26
N LEU A 529 27.51 -0.26 21.99
CA LEU A 529 28.37 0.78 21.41
C LEU A 529 29.33 0.21 20.36
N ARG A 530 29.89 -0.99 20.58
CA ARG A 530 30.77 -1.66 19.60
C ARG A 530 30.00 -2.05 18.34
N ASP A 531 28.77 -2.55 18.48
CA ASP A 531 27.94 -2.94 17.35
C ASP A 531 27.48 -1.73 16.54
N LEU A 532 27.04 -0.66 17.22
CA LEU A 532 26.75 0.63 16.59
C LEU A 532 27.99 1.18 15.87
N ALA A 533 29.17 1.16 16.50
CA ALA A 533 30.40 1.59 15.87
C ALA A 533 30.78 0.74 14.65
N ARG A 534 30.50 -0.57 14.67
CA ARG A 534 30.72 -1.49 13.53
C ARG A 534 29.80 -1.14 12.37
N THR A 535 28.50 -0.94 12.64
CA THR A 535 27.52 -0.52 11.64
C THR A 535 27.91 0.82 11.03
N LEU A 536 28.20 1.84 11.85
CA LEU A 536 28.58 3.16 11.36
C LEU A 536 29.91 3.17 10.60
N ARG A 537 30.87 2.31 10.94
CA ARG A 537 32.13 2.16 10.20
C ARG A 537 31.93 1.67 8.77
N GLY A 538 30.86 0.92 8.50
CA GLY A 538 30.49 0.49 7.14
C GLY A 538 30.05 1.64 6.23
N TYR A 539 29.84 2.84 6.76
CA TYR A 539 29.42 4.02 6.01
C TYR A 539 30.53 5.07 5.95
N ASP A 540 31.17 5.17 4.79
CA ASP A 540 32.34 6.05 4.60
C ASP A 540 32.10 7.55 4.84
N LYS A 541 30.84 7.95 4.88
CA LYS A 541 30.43 9.34 5.02
C LYS A 541 30.09 9.70 6.47
N VAL A 542 30.09 8.77 7.40
CA VAL A 542 29.88 9.05 8.83
C VAL A 542 31.22 9.37 9.49
N ARG A 543 31.43 10.64 9.89
CA ARG A 543 32.64 11.09 10.60
C ARG A 543 32.56 10.88 12.10
N GLY A 544 31.34 10.93 12.64
CA GLY A 544 31.07 10.68 14.04
C GLY A 544 29.58 10.61 14.33
N ALA A 545 29.24 10.23 15.55
CA ALA A 545 27.86 10.19 16.02
C ALA A 545 27.74 10.62 17.48
N TRP A 546 26.69 11.38 17.78
CA TRP A 546 26.24 11.67 19.16
C TRP A 546 24.94 10.94 19.42
N ILE A 547 24.78 10.40 20.62
CA ILE A 547 23.61 9.61 21.00
C ILE A 547 23.06 10.19 22.29
N ALA A 548 21.78 10.54 22.28
CA ALA A 548 21.02 10.90 23.47
C ALA A 548 19.80 9.98 23.60
N ARG A 549 19.32 9.81 24.83
CA ARG A 549 18.05 9.13 25.11
C ARG A 549 17.00 10.19 25.41
N LYS A 550 15.83 10.12 24.77
CA LYS A 550 14.71 11.04 25.03
C LYS A 550 14.01 10.62 26.33
N ARG A 551 13.80 11.56 27.25
CA ARG A 551 12.92 11.39 28.42
C ARG A 551 11.48 11.44 27.92
N LEU A 552 10.75 10.36 28.15
CA LEU A 552 9.37 10.19 27.71
C LEU A 552 8.46 10.45 28.92
N GLN A 553 7.49 11.36 28.80
CA GLN A 553 6.55 11.67 29.87
C GLN A 553 5.42 10.63 29.90
N GLY A 554 5.71 9.40 30.36
CA GLY A 554 4.72 8.33 30.47
C GLY A 554 5.27 6.91 30.32
N THR A 555 4.38 5.93 30.44
CA THR A 555 4.60 4.46 30.52
C THR A 555 5.17 3.80 29.25
N GLU A 556 6.19 4.39 28.65
CA GLU A 556 7.00 3.76 27.61
C GLU A 556 8.13 2.95 28.27
N VAL A 557 8.18 1.65 27.99
CA VAL A 557 9.11 0.70 28.64
C VAL A 557 10.47 0.66 27.93
N MET A 558 10.50 1.01 26.64
CA MET A 558 11.68 0.94 25.79
C MET A 558 12.30 2.34 25.60
N PRO A 559 13.62 2.49 25.79
CA PRO A 559 14.28 3.78 25.60
C PRO A 559 14.22 4.21 24.13
N HIS A 560 13.86 5.48 23.87
CA HIS A 560 13.96 6.07 22.55
C HIS A 560 15.29 6.81 22.37
N TYR A 561 16.11 6.40 21.40
CA TYR A 561 17.42 6.97 21.13
C TYR A 561 17.40 7.97 19.97
N LEU A 562 17.93 9.16 20.21
CA LEU A 562 18.19 10.17 19.19
C LEU A 562 19.67 10.11 18.80
N ILE A 563 19.94 9.75 17.54
CA ILE A 563 21.30 9.53 17.04
C ILE A 563 21.61 10.59 16.00
N VAL A 564 22.52 11.49 16.32
CA VAL A 564 22.95 12.56 15.40
C VAL A 564 24.23 12.13 14.71
N LEU A 565 24.18 11.96 13.40
CA LEU A 565 25.34 11.63 12.58
C LEU A 565 26.02 12.89 12.04
N ASP A 566 27.34 12.97 12.20
CA ASP A 566 28.20 13.89 11.46
C ASP A 566 28.43 13.32 10.05
N TRP A 567 27.70 13.85 9.07
CA TRP A 567 27.71 13.35 7.70
C TRP A 567 28.60 14.21 6.79
N ALA A 568 29.57 13.58 6.15
CA ALA A 568 30.58 14.20 5.27
C ALA A 568 30.15 14.34 3.80
N GLY A 569 28.94 13.91 3.44
CA GLY A 569 28.45 13.88 2.06
C GLY A 569 27.35 14.90 1.75
N SER A 570 26.84 14.88 0.51
CA SER A 570 25.69 15.69 0.11
C SER A 570 24.40 15.25 0.81
N ILE A 571 23.46 16.18 0.97
CA ILE A 571 22.10 15.95 1.53
C ILE A 571 21.37 14.82 0.80
N ALA A 572 21.59 14.66 -0.51
CA ALA A 572 21.02 13.57 -1.29
C ALA A 572 21.58 12.19 -0.89
N SER A 573 22.90 12.08 -0.71
CA SER A 573 23.53 10.84 -0.25
C SER A 573 23.22 10.50 1.20
N GLU A 574 22.98 11.52 2.00
CA GLU A 574 22.52 11.43 3.38
C GLU A 574 21.10 10.87 3.46
N ARG A 575 20.14 11.47 2.73
CA ARG A 575 18.74 11.00 2.69
C ARG A 575 18.60 9.56 2.22
N ALA A 576 19.46 9.10 1.31
CA ALA A 576 19.48 7.72 0.84
C ALA A 576 20.08 6.73 1.87
N ALA A 577 21.00 7.20 2.72
CA ALA A 577 21.68 6.37 3.70
C ALA A 577 20.95 6.32 5.05
N LEU A 578 20.29 7.40 5.48
CA LEU A 578 19.68 7.49 6.80
C LEU A 578 18.66 6.38 7.11
N PRO A 579 17.69 6.05 6.24
CA PRO A 579 16.77 4.94 6.49
C PRO A 579 17.48 3.58 6.56
N ARG A 580 18.54 3.39 5.77
CA ARG A 580 19.33 2.15 5.76
C ARG A 580 20.14 2.00 7.04
N ILE A 581 20.76 3.09 7.50
CA ILE A 581 21.49 3.13 8.78
C ILE A 581 20.51 2.88 9.92
N ALA A 582 19.38 3.59 9.97
CA ALA A 582 18.35 3.41 11.00
C ALA A 582 17.84 1.96 11.07
N GLY A 583 17.64 1.30 9.91
CA GLY A 583 17.20 -0.09 9.86
C GLY A 583 18.28 -1.13 10.22
N GLN A 584 19.57 -0.75 10.23
CA GLN A 584 20.69 -1.64 10.58
C GLN A 584 21.21 -1.44 12.00
N LEU A 585 20.72 -0.41 12.71
CA LEU A 585 21.10 -0.15 14.10
C LEU A 585 20.30 -1.06 15.04
N ALA A 586 20.94 -2.12 15.52
CA ALA A 586 20.40 -3.00 16.55
C ALA A 586 20.60 -2.37 17.94
N LEU A 587 19.60 -1.62 18.42
CA LEU A 587 19.59 -1.03 19.76
C LEU A 587 18.49 -1.66 20.61
N SER A 588 18.65 -1.63 21.94
CA SER A 588 17.67 -2.16 22.91
C SER A 588 16.39 -1.31 23.05
N GLY A 589 16.07 -0.51 22.03
CA GLY A 589 14.93 0.40 22.01
C GLY A 589 14.75 1.01 20.63
N THR A 590 13.77 1.91 20.49
CA THR A 590 13.52 2.57 19.21
C THR A 590 14.55 3.66 18.96
N CYS A 591 14.87 3.96 17.70
CA CYS A 591 15.81 5.03 17.39
C CYS A 591 15.34 5.92 16.25
N THR A 592 15.73 7.19 16.34
CA THR A 592 15.59 8.17 15.27
C THR A 592 16.97 8.69 14.93
N VAL A 593 17.36 8.51 13.67
CA VAL A 593 18.65 8.95 13.14
C VAL A 593 18.47 10.31 12.48
N LEU A 594 19.24 11.28 12.96
CA LEU A 594 19.20 12.68 12.58
C LEU A 594 20.57 13.12 12.09
N THR A 595 20.61 14.29 11.45
CA THR A 595 21.82 14.95 10.96
C THR A 595 21.70 16.46 11.18
N PHE A 596 22.82 17.18 11.03
CA PHE A 596 22.82 18.63 11.13
C PHE A 596 22.08 19.35 9.98
N SER A 597 21.70 18.62 8.93
CA SER A 597 21.00 19.10 7.73
C SER A 597 19.49 18.79 7.74
N SER A 598 19.06 17.72 8.41
CA SER A 598 17.64 17.34 8.55
C SER A 598 16.93 18.13 9.66
N GLU A 599 17.54 18.22 10.84
CA GLU A 599 17.01 18.93 12.01
C GLU A 599 18.11 19.71 12.76
N ALA A 600 18.65 20.72 12.09
CA ALA A 600 19.84 21.47 12.53
C ALA A 600 19.77 22.03 13.97
N ALA A 601 18.57 22.39 14.46
CA ALA A 601 18.39 22.92 15.81
C ALA A 601 18.50 21.83 16.88
N LEU A 602 17.81 20.69 16.69
CA LEU A 602 17.84 19.56 17.61
C LEU A 602 19.21 18.87 17.61
N ALA A 603 19.80 18.69 16.42
CA ALA A 603 21.14 18.10 16.27
C ALA A 603 22.24 18.90 17.00
N ARG A 604 22.20 20.24 16.92
CA ARG A 604 23.13 21.11 17.64
C ARG A 604 22.96 21.02 19.16
N ARG A 605 21.71 20.92 19.63
CA ARG A 605 21.40 20.79 21.06
C ARG A 605 21.86 19.46 21.63
N ILE A 606 21.61 18.35 20.93
CA ILE A 606 22.12 17.02 21.33
C ILE A 606 23.65 17.02 21.39
N ARG A 607 24.33 17.61 20.39
CA ARG A 607 25.79 17.73 20.41
C ARG A 607 26.31 18.56 21.58
N GLN A 608 25.65 19.67 21.91
CA GLN A 608 26.00 20.49 23.07
C GLN A 608 25.77 19.75 24.40
N ALA A 609 24.66 19.02 24.52
CA ALA A 609 24.30 18.30 25.73
C ALA A 609 25.19 17.06 25.98
N MET A 610 25.56 16.32 24.93
CA MET A 610 26.31 15.06 25.06
C MET A 610 27.84 15.25 25.02
N GLY A 611 28.34 16.38 24.51
CA GLY A 611 29.77 16.68 24.48
C GLY A 611 30.55 15.86 23.43
N GLU A 612 31.41 14.95 23.88
CA GLU A 612 32.22 14.10 23.00
C GLU A 612 31.34 13.09 22.23
N PRO A 613 31.68 12.78 20.97
CA PRO A 613 30.90 11.85 20.17
C PRO A 613 31.06 10.41 20.67
N ALA A 614 29.96 9.68 20.77
CA ALA A 614 29.92 8.26 21.13
C ALA A 614 30.61 7.37 20.08
N TYR A 615 30.73 7.87 18.85
CA TYR A 615 31.50 7.27 17.79
C TYR A 615 32.28 8.37 17.06
N ARG A 616 33.58 8.17 16.88
CA ARG A 616 34.40 8.96 15.94
C ARG A 616 35.06 7.98 14.99
N ARG A 617 34.97 8.26 13.69
CA ARG A 617 35.69 7.47 12.71
C ARG A 617 37.19 7.64 12.95
N PRO A 618 37.96 6.54 13.10
CA PRO A 618 39.39 6.59 13.35
C PRO A 618 40.16 7.22 12.18
#